data_AF-A0A1Z8MT54-F1
#
_entry.id   AF-A0A1Z8MT54-F1
#
_cell.length_a   1.000
_cell.length_b   1.000
_cell.length_c   1.000
_cell.angle_alpha   90.00
_cell.angle_beta   90.00
_cell.angle_gamma   90.00
#
_symmetry.space_group_name_H-M   'P 1'
#
loop_
_entity.id
_entity.type
_entity.pdbx_description
1 polymer ?
#
loop_
_entity_poly.entity_id
_entity_poly.type
_entity_poly.pdbx_seq_one_letter_code
_entity_poly.pdbx_strand_id
1 'polypeptide(L)'
;MPHQLEGFKLASRARFRPNLLMILMILAVVVGSISSFWAYVHNCYHFGSNGGFGAEPFRRLEQQINYPTGPESLEIVFIGIGMGVTFILMFFRMKFLWWPFHAVGYAVSGADDWCMNWLWLSLLISSLIKWILLKQGGVKVNRRFGPFFLGLVLGEFISGSLWSIYGIIFNTQIFPFKDW
;
A
#
# COMPACT_ATOMS: atom_id res chain seq x y z
N MET A 1 -1.67 -12.73 -2.28
CA MET A 1 -0.67 -13.67 -2.81
C MET A 1 -1.10 -14.54 -4.03
N PRO A 2 -2.02 -14.15 -4.95
CA PRO A 2 -2.20 -14.90 -6.22
C PRO A 2 -1.15 -14.59 -7.31
N HIS A 3 -0.60 -13.37 -7.32
CA HIS A 3 0.18 -12.86 -8.45
C HIS A 3 1.51 -13.61 -8.69
N GLN A 4 2.25 -13.98 -7.64
CA GLN A 4 3.50 -14.75 -7.82
C GLN A 4 3.23 -16.18 -8.31
N LEU A 5 2.13 -16.80 -7.85
CA LEU A 5 1.73 -18.14 -8.28
C LEU A 5 1.29 -18.16 -9.75
N GLU A 6 0.64 -17.10 -10.23
CA GLU A 6 0.32 -16.93 -11.65
C GLU A 6 1.59 -16.76 -12.50
N GLY A 7 2.58 -15.99 -12.00
CA GLY A 7 3.90 -15.86 -12.64
C GLY A 7 4.63 -17.20 -12.80
N PHE A 8 4.67 -18.02 -11.74
CA PHE A 8 5.24 -19.37 -11.82
C PHE A 8 4.48 -20.30 -12.77
N LYS A 9 3.14 -20.15 -12.85
CA LYS A 9 2.29 -20.95 -13.77
C LYS A 9 2.45 -20.51 -15.23
N LEU A 10 2.67 -19.23 -15.49
CA LEU A 10 3.03 -18.73 -16.82
C LEU A 10 4.43 -19.20 -17.22
N ALA A 11 5.39 -19.19 -16.29
CA ALA A 11 6.74 -19.68 -16.53
C ALA A 11 6.78 -21.18 -16.85
N SER A 12 5.98 -22.00 -16.16
CA SER A 12 5.87 -23.42 -16.48
C SER A 12 5.22 -23.68 -17.85
N ARG A 13 4.21 -22.89 -18.24
CA ARG A 13 3.61 -22.93 -19.59
C ARG A 13 4.57 -22.45 -20.68
N ALA A 14 5.43 -21.48 -20.39
CA ALA A 14 6.46 -20.95 -21.29
C ALA A 14 7.75 -21.81 -21.34
N ARG A 15 7.77 -22.99 -20.70
CA ARG A 15 8.94 -23.89 -20.56
C ARG A 15 10.18 -23.25 -19.90
N PHE A 16 9.99 -22.25 -19.05
CA PHE A 16 11.07 -21.73 -18.21
C PHE A 16 11.32 -22.64 -17.00
N ARG A 17 12.58 -22.73 -16.56
CA ARG A 17 12.96 -23.44 -15.32
C ARG A 17 12.48 -22.62 -14.11
N PRO A 18 11.53 -23.12 -13.29
CA PRO A 18 10.95 -22.34 -12.18
C PRO A 18 11.98 -21.86 -11.15
N ASN A 19 13.00 -22.68 -10.88
CA ASN A 19 14.07 -22.36 -9.92
C ASN A 19 14.93 -21.19 -10.41
N LEU A 20 15.20 -21.12 -11.72
CA LEU A 20 15.96 -20.01 -12.30
C LEU A 20 15.15 -18.71 -12.22
N LEU A 21 13.85 -18.75 -12.49
CA LEU A 21 12.97 -17.59 -12.35
C LEU A 21 12.95 -17.09 -10.90
N MET A 22 12.85 -17.99 -9.92
CA MET A 22 12.90 -17.62 -8.51
C MET A 22 14.21 -16.91 -8.14
N ILE A 23 15.36 -17.45 -8.58
CA ILE A 23 16.67 -16.83 -8.34
C ILE A 23 16.75 -15.45 -8.99
N LEU A 24 16.30 -15.31 -10.23
CA LEU A 24 16.29 -14.03 -10.93
C LEU A 24 15.38 -13.01 -10.25
N MET A 25 14.23 -13.43 -9.74
CA MET A 25 13.34 -12.55 -8.96
C MET A 25 14.01 -12.09 -7.66
N ILE A 26 14.66 -12.98 -6.92
CA ILE A 26 15.40 -12.63 -5.70
C ILE A 26 16.52 -11.65 -6.03
N LEU A 27 17.30 -11.94 -7.07
CA LEU A 27 18.41 -11.08 -7.48
C LEU A 27 17.92 -9.71 -7.95
N ALA A 28 16.83 -9.65 -8.72
CA ALA A 28 16.20 -8.40 -9.12
C ALA A 28 15.69 -7.60 -7.92
N VAL A 29 15.12 -8.25 -6.90
CA VAL A 29 14.70 -7.58 -5.66
C VAL A 29 15.91 -7.00 -4.92
N VAL A 30 16.99 -7.77 -4.76
CA VAL A 30 18.20 -7.30 -4.05
C VAL A 30 18.86 -6.14 -4.80
N VAL A 31 19.16 -6.32 -6.10
CA VAL A 31 19.81 -5.30 -6.92
C VAL A 31 18.93 -4.07 -7.08
N GLY A 32 17.62 -4.27 -7.28
CA GLY A 32 16.62 -3.22 -7.35
C GLY A 32 16.60 -2.40 -6.06
N SER A 33 16.53 -3.07 -4.90
CA SER A 33 16.52 -2.39 -3.61
C SER A 33 17.77 -1.53 -3.39
N ILE A 34 18.96 -2.08 -3.63
CA ILE A 34 20.23 -1.35 -3.48
C ILE A 34 20.29 -0.16 -4.43
N SER A 35 19.93 -0.36 -5.70
CA SER A 35 19.90 0.70 -6.72
C SER A 35 18.90 1.80 -6.37
N SER A 36 17.73 1.44 -5.82
CA SER A 36 16.72 2.40 -5.37
C SER A 36 17.23 3.26 -4.22
N PHE A 37 17.91 2.68 -3.23
CA PHE A 37 18.52 3.44 -2.14
C PHE A 37 19.58 4.42 -2.66
N TRP A 38 20.47 3.97 -3.54
CA TRP A 38 21.49 4.83 -4.12
C TRP A 38 20.89 5.98 -4.94
N ALA A 39 19.95 5.67 -5.85
CA ALA A 39 19.29 6.67 -6.68
C ALA A 39 18.53 7.70 -5.85
N TYR A 40 17.88 7.27 -4.77
CA TYR A 40 17.18 8.17 -3.86
C TYR A 40 18.14 9.17 -3.19
N VAL A 41 19.24 8.68 -2.63
CA VAL A 41 20.26 9.53 -1.98
C VAL A 41 20.88 10.49 -3.00
N HIS A 42 21.27 9.98 -4.17
CA HIS A 42 21.83 10.78 -5.25
C HIS A 42 20.89 11.92 -5.67
N ASN A 43 19.60 11.63 -5.85
CA ASN A 43 18.61 12.64 -6.20
C ASN A 43 18.40 13.67 -5.08
N CYS A 44 18.39 13.25 -3.81
CA CYS A 44 18.30 14.18 -2.68
C CYS A 44 19.50 15.14 -2.62
N TYR A 45 20.70 14.67 -2.93
CA TYR A 45 21.91 15.51 -2.99
C TYR A 45 21.88 16.49 -4.17
N HIS A 46 21.44 16.04 -5.35
CA HIS A 46 21.47 16.87 -6.56
C HIS A 46 20.34 17.90 -6.65
N PHE A 47 19.11 17.50 -6.31
CA PHE A 47 17.93 18.35 -6.46
C PHE A 47 17.57 19.11 -5.17
N GLY A 48 18.22 18.79 -4.06
CA GLY A 48 17.90 19.35 -2.75
C GLY A 48 16.63 18.73 -2.17
N SER A 49 16.77 18.03 -1.06
CA SER A 49 15.68 17.43 -0.29
C SER A 49 16.07 17.42 1.18
N ASN A 50 15.12 17.62 2.09
CA ASN A 50 15.35 17.59 3.54
C ASN A 50 15.61 16.18 4.10
N GLY A 51 16.19 15.27 3.31
CA GLY A 51 16.43 13.88 3.68
C GLY A 51 15.21 12.96 3.59
N GLY A 52 14.03 13.50 3.24
CA GLY A 52 12.75 12.79 3.05
C GLY A 52 12.54 11.60 4.00
N PHE A 53 12.53 10.37 3.48
CA PHE A 53 12.31 9.15 4.26
C PHE A 53 13.39 8.85 5.32
N GLY A 54 14.60 9.37 5.15
CA GLY A 54 15.68 9.24 6.13
C GLY A 54 15.59 10.26 7.27
N ALA A 55 14.98 11.42 7.03
CA ALA A 55 14.94 12.50 8.02
C ALA A 55 14.18 12.11 9.30
N GLU A 56 13.05 11.41 9.15
CA GLU A 56 12.19 11.03 10.26
C GLU A 56 12.87 10.07 11.26
N PRO A 57 13.50 8.95 10.84
CA PRO A 57 14.23 8.09 11.78
C PRO A 57 15.43 8.80 12.41
N PHE A 58 16.15 9.65 11.68
CA PHE A 58 17.24 10.46 12.27
C PHE A 58 16.72 11.44 13.32
N ARG A 59 15.62 12.13 13.03
CA ARG A 59 14.95 13.04 13.97
C ARG A 59 14.45 12.32 15.22
N ARG A 60 13.88 11.12 15.06
CA ARG A 60 13.48 10.27 16.20
C ARG A 60 14.67 9.83 17.05
N LEU A 61 15.76 9.42 16.41
CA LEU A 61 16.98 9.05 17.12
C LEU A 61 17.57 10.25 17.87
N GLU A 62 17.67 11.40 17.21
CA GLU A 62 18.11 12.65 17.83
C GLU A 62 17.24 13.02 19.03
N GLN A 63 15.91 12.90 18.90
CA GLN A 63 14.99 13.11 20.00
C GLN A 63 15.23 12.15 21.16
N GLN A 64 15.44 10.86 20.90
CA GLN A 64 15.69 9.87 21.95
C GLN A 64 17.03 10.07 22.65
N ILE A 65 18.05 10.53 21.93
CA ILE A 65 19.38 10.82 22.50
C ILE A 65 19.34 12.09 23.35
N ASN A 66 18.72 13.16 22.85
CA ASN A 66 18.71 14.47 23.52
C ASN A 66 17.63 14.56 24.62
N TYR A 67 16.54 13.81 24.47
CA TYR A 67 15.39 13.79 25.38
C TYR A 67 15.00 12.34 25.67
N PRO A 68 15.82 11.58 26.42
CA PRO A 68 15.52 10.20 26.74
C PRO A 68 14.27 10.14 27.63
N THR A 69 13.12 9.85 27.02
CA THR A 69 11.90 9.52 27.73
C THR A 69 11.95 8.05 28.14
N GLY A 70 11.65 7.77 29.40
CA GLY A 70 11.48 6.39 29.86
C GLY A 70 10.26 5.74 29.21
N PRO A 71 10.09 4.42 29.33
CA PRO A 71 8.90 3.74 28.83
C PRO A 71 7.64 4.36 29.45
N GLU A 72 6.84 5.02 28.61
CA GLU A 72 5.52 5.53 28.95
C GLU A 72 4.62 4.33 29.27
N SER A 73 4.32 4.13 30.55
CA SER A 73 3.54 2.97 31.01
C SER A 73 2.16 2.92 30.36
N LEU A 74 1.61 4.08 30.02
CA LEU A 74 0.34 4.23 29.34
C LEU A 74 0.39 3.70 27.89
N GLU A 75 1.47 4.00 27.15
CA GLU A 75 1.66 3.51 25.78
C GLU A 75 1.74 1.98 25.74
N ILE A 76 2.48 1.38 26.68
CA ILE A 76 2.60 -0.07 26.80
C ILE A 76 1.23 -0.72 27.03
N VAL A 77 0.40 -0.13 27.88
CA VAL A 77 -0.97 -0.61 28.13
C VAL A 77 -1.80 -0.55 26.84
N PHE A 78 -1.76 0.55 26.10
CA PHE A 78 -2.50 0.68 24.84
C PHE A 78 -2.02 -0.30 23.76
N ILE A 79 -0.70 -0.54 23.66
CA ILE A 79 -0.14 -1.59 22.79
C ILE A 79 -0.70 -2.96 23.18
N GLY A 80 -0.73 -3.27 24.48
CA GLY A 80 -1.30 -4.51 24.99
C GLY A 80 -2.79 -4.67 24.67
N ILE A 81 -3.58 -3.59 24.80
CA ILE A 81 -5.00 -3.57 24.44
C ILE A 81 -5.17 -3.82 22.94
N GLY A 82 -4.43 -3.10 22.08
CA GLY A 82 -4.51 -3.27 20.62
C GLY A 82 -4.12 -4.67 20.16
N MET A 83 -3.10 -5.25 20.79
CA MET A 83 -2.71 -6.64 20.58
C MET A 83 -3.83 -7.61 21.00
N GLY A 84 -4.42 -7.41 22.18
CA GLY A 84 -5.54 -8.22 22.66
C GLY A 84 -6.76 -8.19 21.74
N VAL A 85 -7.17 -6.99 21.32
CA VAL A 85 -8.28 -6.79 20.37
C VAL A 85 -8.00 -7.50 19.05
N THR A 86 -6.77 -7.39 18.55
CA THR A 86 -6.35 -8.06 17.31
C THR A 86 -6.48 -9.58 17.41
N PHE A 87 -6.02 -10.19 18.51
CA PHE A 87 -6.17 -11.63 18.72
C PHE A 87 -7.62 -12.06 18.84
N ILE A 88 -8.46 -11.29 19.53
CA ILE A 88 -9.89 -11.55 19.63
C ILE A 88 -10.55 -11.55 18.24
N LEU A 89 -10.24 -10.55 17.41
CA LEU A 89 -10.75 -10.46 16.04
C LEU A 89 -10.26 -11.63 15.17
N MET A 90 -8.98 -12.02 15.30
CA MET A 90 -8.44 -13.18 14.60
C MET A 90 -9.12 -14.48 15.04
N PHE A 91 -9.28 -14.70 16.35
CA PHE A 91 -9.90 -15.89 16.90
C PHE A 91 -11.36 -16.03 16.44
N PHE A 92 -12.15 -14.97 16.56
CA PHE A 92 -13.55 -15.00 16.11
C PHE A 92 -13.67 -15.21 14.61
N ARG A 93 -12.75 -14.66 13.82
CA ARG A 93 -12.75 -14.89 12.38
C ARG A 93 -12.39 -16.33 12.00
N MET A 94 -11.53 -17.01 12.77
CA MET A 94 -11.24 -18.43 12.57
C MET A 94 -12.42 -19.34 12.98
N LYS A 95 -13.20 -18.94 13.99
CA LYS A 95 -14.34 -19.71 14.50
C LYS A 95 -15.66 -19.45 13.75
N PHE A 96 -15.89 -18.21 13.33
CA PHE A 96 -17.16 -17.75 12.76
C PHE A 96 -16.95 -17.16 11.37
N LEU A 97 -17.31 -17.93 10.35
CA LEU A 97 -17.22 -17.51 8.93
C LEU A 97 -18.09 -16.31 8.59
N TRP A 98 -19.13 -16.03 9.39
CA TRP A 98 -20.05 -14.92 9.20
C TRP A 98 -19.63 -13.63 9.93
N TRP A 99 -18.53 -13.67 10.70
CA TRP A 99 -18.08 -12.52 11.48
C TRP A 99 -17.61 -11.37 10.57
N PRO A 100 -18.26 -10.19 10.63
CA PRO A 100 -18.00 -9.11 9.67
C PRO A 100 -16.71 -8.34 9.95
N PHE A 101 -16.24 -8.33 11.21
CA PHE A 101 -15.07 -7.56 11.60
C PHE A 101 -13.76 -8.30 11.27
N HIS A 102 -12.78 -7.55 10.77
CA HIS A 102 -11.47 -8.10 10.39
C HIS A 102 -10.35 -7.37 11.12
N ALA A 103 -9.43 -8.14 11.69
CA ALA A 103 -8.18 -7.62 12.26
C ALA A 103 -7.40 -6.70 11.30
N VAL A 104 -7.45 -6.95 9.98
CA VAL A 104 -6.82 -6.10 8.97
C VAL A 104 -7.47 -4.72 8.92
N GLY A 105 -8.81 -4.64 8.99
CA GLY A 105 -9.51 -3.35 9.02
C GLY A 105 -9.17 -2.54 10.27
N TYR A 106 -9.04 -3.22 11.41
CA TYR A 106 -8.62 -2.62 12.68
C TYR A 106 -7.19 -2.08 12.62
N ALA A 107 -6.23 -2.86 12.09
CA ALA A 107 -4.84 -2.43 11.95
C ALA A 107 -4.70 -1.24 11.00
N VAL A 108 -5.42 -1.25 9.87
CA VAL A 108 -5.37 -0.15 8.88
C VAL A 108 -6.03 1.13 9.40
N SER A 109 -6.99 1.04 10.32
CA SER A 109 -7.62 2.23 10.92
C SER A 109 -6.76 2.93 11.99
N GLY A 110 -5.84 2.21 12.62
CA GLY A 110 -4.99 2.73 13.70
C GLY A 110 -3.61 3.18 13.24
N ALA A 111 -3.23 2.89 12.01
CA ALA A 111 -2.04 3.48 11.44
C ALA A 111 -2.35 4.96 11.18
N ASP A 112 -1.61 5.87 11.83
CA ASP A 112 -1.47 7.28 11.41
C ASP A 112 -0.95 7.42 9.96
N ASP A 113 -0.76 6.28 9.27
CA ASP A 113 -0.43 6.18 7.87
C ASP A 113 -1.54 6.78 6.98
N TRP A 114 -1.12 7.82 6.30
CA TRP A 114 -1.48 8.29 4.96
C TRP A 114 -2.56 7.50 4.22
N CYS A 115 -2.44 6.17 4.12
CA CYS A 115 -3.37 5.31 3.39
C CYS A 115 -4.83 5.44 3.87
N MET A 116 -5.14 5.32 5.17
CA MET A 116 -6.54 5.32 5.59
C MET A 116 -7.16 6.71 5.51
N ASN A 117 -6.40 7.75 5.79
CA ASN A 117 -6.84 9.15 5.68
C ASN A 117 -7.27 9.50 4.25
N TRP A 118 -6.63 8.93 3.23
CA TRP A 118 -6.93 9.21 1.83
C TRP A 118 -7.96 8.23 1.24
N LEU A 119 -7.99 6.99 1.73
CA LEU A 119 -8.80 5.93 1.15
C LEU A 119 -10.14 5.71 1.84
N TRP A 120 -10.37 6.19 3.07
CA TRP A 120 -11.58 5.85 3.82
C TRP A 120 -12.86 6.19 3.05
N LEU A 121 -12.95 7.38 2.45
CA LEU A 121 -14.14 7.80 1.70
C LEU A 121 -14.32 6.96 0.43
N SER A 122 -13.24 6.73 -0.31
CA SER A 122 -13.24 5.87 -1.51
C SER A 122 -13.62 4.43 -1.17
N LEU A 123 -13.18 3.91 -0.03
CA LEU A 123 -13.55 2.58 0.47
C LEU A 123 -15.01 2.52 0.89
N LEU A 124 -15.54 3.57 1.53
CA LEU A 124 -16.96 3.66 1.88
C LEU A 124 -17.84 3.70 0.63
N ILE A 125 -17.52 4.56 -0.34
CA ILE A 125 -18.24 4.67 -1.61
C ILE A 125 -18.17 3.34 -2.37
N SER A 126 -16.99 2.74 -2.48
CA SER A 126 -16.80 1.44 -3.14
C SER A 126 -17.63 0.33 -2.46
N SER A 127 -17.63 0.30 -1.13
CA SER A 127 -18.40 -0.68 -0.35
C SER A 127 -19.90 -0.48 -0.50
N LEU A 128 -20.37 0.77 -0.52
CA LEU A 128 -21.78 1.11 -0.73
C LEU A 128 -22.26 0.72 -2.14
N ILE A 129 -21.49 1.10 -3.18
CA ILE A 129 -21.80 0.72 -4.57
C ILE A 129 -21.83 -0.80 -4.72
N LYS A 130 -20.82 -1.49 -4.18
CA LYS A 130 -20.77 -2.96 -4.21
C LYS A 130 -21.97 -3.58 -3.51
N TRP A 131 -22.36 -3.05 -2.35
CA TRP A 131 -23.54 -3.52 -1.62
C TRP A 131 -24.82 -3.35 -2.44
N ILE A 132 -25.01 -2.18 -3.07
CA ILE A 132 -26.17 -1.91 -3.95
C ILE A 132 -26.19 -2.89 -5.14
N LEU A 133 -25.06 -3.05 -5.83
CA LEU A 133 -24.94 -3.94 -6.98
C LEU A 133 -25.24 -5.40 -6.62
N LEU A 134 -24.75 -5.87 -5.48
CA LEU A 134 -25.01 -7.22 -5.00
C LEU A 134 -26.47 -7.41 -4.55
N LYS A 135 -27.06 -6.41 -3.89
CA LYS A 135 -28.45 -6.47 -3.40
C LYS A 135 -29.46 -6.47 -4.54
N GLN A 136 -29.24 -5.67 -5.58
CA GLN A 136 -30.17 -5.53 -6.71
C GLN A 136 -29.93 -6.54 -7.83
N GLY A 137 -28.66 -6.87 -8.12
CA GLY A 137 -28.28 -7.64 -9.31
C GLY A 137 -27.50 -8.92 -9.04
N GLY A 138 -27.21 -9.23 -7.78
CA GLY A 138 -26.42 -10.39 -7.39
C GLY A 138 -25.01 -10.40 -7.98
N VAL A 139 -24.37 -11.57 -7.92
CA VAL A 139 -22.95 -11.74 -8.32
C VAL A 139 -22.73 -11.50 -9.82
N LYS A 140 -23.71 -11.82 -10.68
CA LYS A 140 -23.60 -11.69 -12.14
C LYS A 140 -23.48 -10.23 -12.57
N VAL A 141 -24.29 -9.35 -11.97
CA VAL A 141 -24.23 -7.91 -12.26
C VAL A 141 -22.92 -7.32 -11.74
N ASN A 142 -22.51 -7.66 -10.52
CA ASN A 142 -21.22 -7.19 -9.99
C ASN A 142 -20.03 -7.55 -10.91
N ARG A 143 -20.00 -8.76 -11.50
CA ARG A 143 -18.96 -9.15 -12.48
C ARG A 143 -19.04 -8.34 -13.77
N ARG A 144 -20.25 -7.97 -14.23
CA ARG A 144 -20.45 -7.16 -15.44
C ARG A 144 -19.96 -5.72 -15.27
N PHE A 145 -19.98 -5.18 -14.05
CA PHE A 145 -19.39 -3.88 -13.72
C PHE A 145 -17.86 -3.93 -13.53
N GLY A 146 -17.23 -5.10 -13.57
CA GLY A 146 -15.77 -5.25 -13.47
C GLY A 146 -14.98 -4.32 -14.40
N PRO A 147 -15.29 -4.25 -15.72
CA PRO A 147 -14.65 -3.35 -16.65
C PRO A 147 -14.82 -1.86 -16.31
N PHE A 148 -15.94 -1.46 -15.72
CA PHE A 148 -16.16 -0.07 -15.30
C PHE A 148 -15.21 0.33 -14.17
N PHE A 149 -15.07 -0.51 -13.14
CA PHE A 149 -14.13 -0.25 -12.04
C PHE A 149 -12.68 -0.24 -12.52
N LEU A 150 -12.31 -1.15 -13.43
CA LEU A 150 -11.00 -1.13 -14.07
C LEU A 150 -10.79 0.15 -14.88
N GLY A 151 -11.83 0.64 -15.57
CA GLY A 151 -11.81 1.91 -16.28
C GLY A 151 -11.58 3.11 -15.38
N LEU A 152 -12.17 3.13 -14.18
CA LEU A 152 -11.90 4.20 -13.18
C LEU A 152 -10.43 4.21 -12.74
N VAL A 153 -9.87 3.04 -12.43
CA VAL A 153 -8.46 2.90 -12.07
C VAL A 153 -7.56 3.34 -13.22
N LEU A 154 -7.82 2.87 -14.44
CA LEU A 154 -7.08 3.27 -15.63
C LEU A 154 -7.20 4.77 -15.91
N GLY A 155 -8.37 5.37 -15.70
CA GLY A 155 -8.60 6.80 -15.89
C GLY A 155 -7.74 7.66 -14.96
N GLU A 156 -7.62 7.26 -13.69
CA GLU A 156 -6.72 7.93 -12.74
C GLU A 156 -5.26 7.87 -13.20
N PHE A 157 -4.79 6.68 -13.62
CA PHE A 157 -3.43 6.50 -14.13
C PHE A 157 -3.16 7.30 -15.41
N ILE A 158 -4.10 7.28 -16.36
CA ILE A 158 -3.97 8.00 -17.64
C ILE A 158 -3.96 9.51 -17.39
N SER A 159 -4.87 10.02 -16.55
CA SER A 159 -4.92 11.45 -16.21
C SER A 159 -3.61 11.93 -15.59
N GLY A 160 -3.10 11.22 -14.58
CA GLY A 160 -1.82 11.57 -13.95
C GLY A 160 -0.65 11.49 -14.94
N SER A 161 -0.59 10.44 -15.76
CA SER A 161 0.49 10.27 -16.75
C SER A 161 0.48 11.35 -17.83
N LEU A 162 -0.70 11.69 -18.37
CA LEU A 162 -0.83 12.74 -19.38
C LEU A 162 -0.43 14.12 -18.82
N TRP A 163 -0.81 14.41 -17.58
CA TRP A 163 -0.41 15.63 -16.88
C TRP A 163 1.11 15.70 -16.69
N SER A 164 1.74 14.62 -16.25
CA SER A 164 3.21 14.53 -16.13
C SER A 164 3.92 14.69 -17.47
N ILE A 165 3.44 14.04 -18.52
CA ILE A 165 4.02 14.16 -19.87
C ILE A 165 3.92 15.61 -20.36
N TYR A 166 2.80 16.28 -20.11
CA TYR A 166 2.62 17.69 -20.44
C TYR A 166 3.68 18.57 -19.76
N GLY A 167 3.91 18.42 -18.45
CA GLY A 167 4.95 19.19 -17.75
C GLY A 167 6.36 18.95 -18.29
N ILE A 168 6.68 17.71 -18.69
CA ILE A 168 7.97 17.37 -19.29
C ILE A 168 8.14 18.05 -20.66
N ILE A 169 7.11 17.98 -21.52
CA ILE A 169 7.19 18.54 -22.89
C ILE A 169 7.31 20.06 -22.87
N PHE A 170 6.54 20.74 -22.00
CA PHE A 170 6.50 22.19 -21.95
C PHE A 170 7.50 22.81 -20.96
N ASN A 171 8.27 21.96 -20.26
CA ASN A 171 9.21 22.35 -19.21
C ASN A 171 8.58 23.30 -18.18
N THR A 172 7.30 23.07 -17.85
CA THR A 172 6.53 23.88 -16.92
C THR A 172 6.45 23.17 -15.58
N GLN A 173 6.50 23.95 -14.49
CA GLN A 173 6.22 23.43 -13.17
C GLN A 173 4.73 23.13 -13.05
N ILE A 174 4.39 21.86 -13.23
CA ILE A 174 3.04 21.35 -13.03
C ILE A 174 2.86 20.94 -11.57
N PHE A 175 1.68 21.21 -11.01
CA PHE A 175 1.30 20.59 -9.75
C PHE A 175 1.27 19.07 -9.93
N PRO A 176 1.98 18.29 -9.11
CA PRO A 176 1.90 16.85 -9.19
C PRO A 176 0.44 16.44 -8.96
N PHE A 177 -0.08 15.57 -9.83
CA PHE A 177 -1.44 15.04 -9.66
C PHE A 177 -1.55 14.15 -8.40
N LYS A 178 -0.40 13.78 -7.84
CA LYS A 178 -0.21 12.92 -6.69
C LYS A 178 0.99 13.47 -5.91
N ASP A 179 0.72 14.18 -4.83
CA ASP A 179 1.72 14.61 -3.85
C ASP A 179 1.90 13.48 -2.83
N TRP A 180 2.72 12.49 -3.19
CA TRP A 180 3.30 11.53 -2.26
C TRP A 180 4.76 11.30 -2.63
#